data_AF-A0A072P8K4-F1
#
_entry.id   AF-A0A072P8K4-F1
#
_cell.length_a   1.000
_cell.length_b   1.000
_cell.length_c   1.000
_cell.angle_alpha   90.00
_cell.angle_beta   90.00
_cell.angle_gamma   90.00
#
_symmetry.space_group_name_H-M   'P 1'
#
loop_
_entity.id
_entity.type
_entity.pdbx_description
1 polymer ?
#
loop_
_entity_poly.entity_id
_entity_poly.type
_entity_poly.pdbx_seq_one_letter_code
_entity_poly.pdbx_strand_id
1 'polypeptide(L)'
;MGMGYYLLAATAVGVGVSRPQSWPPMYGSFIKKGYTMRNIWGTCWHQFLRRYFETYNSVLLRALRVRKGTMVSRYLQLYNGFLISALIHHIGSLNIAYTPSVKYQFVFFMSQPIAITIEDFAIYLGKKAGVKESWKTRALGYTWVGAVLSFTLRYAAKFFFDMNLGAVRNPIVAKFGIMDRVFG
;
A
#
# COMPACT_ATOMS: atom_id res chain seq x y z
N MET A 1 10.12 -3.50 -9.30
CA MET A 1 9.08 -4.50 -8.94
C MET A 1 8.10 -4.73 -10.08
N GLY A 2 7.24 -3.76 -10.45
CA GLY A 2 6.21 -3.94 -11.49
C GLY A 2 6.73 -4.33 -12.88
N MET A 3 7.71 -3.61 -13.44
CA MET A 3 8.28 -3.91 -14.76
C MET A 3 8.84 -5.34 -14.84
N GLY A 4 9.66 -5.74 -13.89
CA GLY A 4 10.26 -7.09 -13.86
C GLY A 4 9.21 -8.21 -13.77
N TYR A 5 8.14 -8.01 -13.00
CA TYR A 5 7.04 -8.96 -12.93
C TYR A 5 6.34 -9.14 -14.28
N TYR A 6 6.01 -8.04 -14.97
CA TYR A 6 5.33 -8.12 -16.26
C TYR A 6 6.23 -8.65 -17.38
N LEU A 7 7.53 -8.35 -17.35
CA LEU A 7 8.50 -8.95 -18.26
C LEU A 7 8.58 -10.46 -18.08
N LEU A 8 8.74 -10.92 -16.84
CA LEU A 8 8.79 -12.35 -16.53
C LEU A 8 7.48 -13.06 -16.90
N ALA A 9 6.34 -12.42 -16.62
CA ALA A 9 5.03 -12.92 -17.02
C ALA A 9 4.91 -13.06 -18.55
N ALA A 10 5.30 -12.03 -19.30
CA ALA A 10 5.27 -12.04 -20.76
C ALA A 10 6.17 -13.14 -21.33
N THR A 11 7.39 -13.29 -20.81
CA THR A 11 8.31 -14.36 -21.23
C THR A 11 7.74 -15.73 -20.90
N ALA A 12 7.32 -15.97 -19.65
CA ALA A 12 6.83 -17.28 -19.20
C ALA A 12 5.54 -17.72 -19.90
N VAL A 13 4.67 -16.77 -20.26
CA VAL A 13 3.48 -17.04 -21.08
C VAL A 13 3.87 -17.25 -22.54
N GLY A 14 4.73 -16.41 -23.09
CA GLY A 14 5.15 -16.47 -24.50
C GLY A 14 5.86 -17.77 -24.87
N VAL A 15 6.61 -18.36 -23.94
CA VAL A 15 7.29 -19.66 -24.13
C VAL A 15 6.46 -20.86 -23.66
N GLY A 16 5.21 -20.65 -23.23
CA GLY A 16 4.28 -21.74 -22.85
C GLY A 16 4.48 -22.37 -21.47
N VAL A 17 5.36 -21.82 -20.62
CA VAL A 17 5.61 -22.32 -19.26
C VAL A 17 4.44 -22.09 -18.31
N SER A 18 3.65 -21.03 -18.53
CA SER A 18 2.54 -20.67 -17.66
C SER A 18 1.40 -20.01 -18.43
N ARG A 19 0.21 -19.96 -17.83
CA ARG A 19 -0.97 -19.30 -18.41
C ARG A 19 -1.05 -17.85 -17.91
N PRO A 20 -1.64 -16.91 -18.68
CA PRO A 20 -1.84 -15.52 -18.23
C PRO A 20 -2.53 -15.40 -16.87
N GLN A 21 -3.47 -16.30 -16.56
CA GLN A 21 -4.22 -16.32 -15.30
C GLN A 21 -3.34 -16.64 -14.08
N SER A 22 -2.17 -17.26 -14.29
CA SER A 22 -1.17 -17.49 -13.24
C SER A 22 -0.47 -16.20 -12.80
N TRP A 23 -0.59 -15.12 -13.60
CA TRP A 23 0.05 -13.83 -13.36
C TRP A 23 -1.01 -12.74 -13.16
N PRO A 24 -1.75 -12.73 -12.03
CA PRO A 24 -2.77 -11.71 -11.78
C PRO A 24 -2.15 -10.30 -11.81
N PRO A 25 -2.92 -9.27 -12.21
CA PRO A 25 -2.41 -7.90 -12.23
C PRO A 25 -1.88 -7.46 -10.87
N MET A 26 -0.68 -6.86 -10.86
CA MET A 26 -0.07 -6.35 -9.64
C MET A 26 -0.82 -5.12 -9.08
N TYR A 27 -1.43 -4.35 -9.98
CA TYR A 27 -2.12 -3.11 -9.67
C TYR A 27 -3.55 -3.13 -10.23
N GLY A 28 -4.47 -2.55 -9.48
CA GLY A 28 -5.82 -2.24 -9.93
C GLY A 28 -5.93 -0.84 -10.53
N SER A 29 -7.14 -0.46 -10.94
CA SER A 29 -7.37 0.89 -11.50
C SER A 29 -7.47 1.95 -10.40
N PHE A 30 -6.45 2.80 -10.29
CA PHE A 30 -6.46 3.97 -9.40
C PHE A 30 -7.52 5.00 -9.81
N ILE A 31 -7.77 5.19 -11.11
CA ILE A 31 -8.77 6.16 -11.61
C ILE A 31 -10.20 5.71 -11.33
N LYS A 32 -10.48 4.40 -11.39
CA LYS A 32 -11.84 3.88 -11.18
C LYS A 32 -12.13 3.60 -9.70
N LYS A 33 -11.12 3.27 -8.90
CA LYS A 33 -11.31 2.77 -7.54
C LYS A 33 -10.53 3.52 -6.46
N GLY A 34 -9.61 4.42 -6.80
CA GLY A 34 -8.67 5.03 -5.85
C GLY A 34 -9.22 6.12 -4.93
N TYR A 35 -10.54 6.29 -4.84
CA TYR A 35 -11.19 7.32 -4.02
C TYR A 35 -11.47 6.88 -2.57
N THR A 36 -10.99 5.71 -2.14
CA THR A 36 -11.01 5.31 -0.72
C THR A 36 -9.70 4.65 -0.33
N MET A 37 -9.23 4.87 0.89
CA MET A 37 -8.06 4.21 1.47
C MET A 37 -8.22 2.70 1.42
N ARG A 38 -9.43 2.20 1.71
CA ARG A 38 -9.74 0.77 1.61
C ARG A 38 -9.50 0.22 0.20
N ASN A 39 -9.89 0.93 -0.85
CA ASN A 39 -9.67 0.47 -2.22
C ASN A 39 -8.21 0.62 -2.66
N ILE A 40 -7.53 1.69 -2.22
CA ILE A 40 -6.10 1.86 -2.50
C ILE A 40 -5.34 0.61 -2.07
N TRP A 41 -5.49 0.20 -0.82
CA TRP A 41 -4.74 -0.94 -0.28
C TRP A 41 -5.37 -2.31 -0.60
N GLY A 42 -6.69 -2.37 -0.72
CA GLY A 42 -7.43 -3.61 -0.96
C GLY A 42 -7.58 -3.99 -2.43
N THR A 43 -7.25 -3.11 -3.37
CA THR A 43 -7.48 -3.35 -4.81
C THR A 43 -6.48 -2.67 -5.73
N CYS A 44 -6.05 -1.44 -5.45
CA CYS A 44 -5.21 -0.69 -6.40
C CYS A 44 -3.72 -1.01 -6.24
N TRP A 45 -3.23 -1.13 -5.01
CA TRP A 45 -1.81 -1.20 -4.69
C TRP A 45 -1.35 -2.63 -4.40
N HIS A 46 -0.21 -3.05 -4.98
CA HIS A 46 0.53 -4.28 -4.66
C HIS A 46 -0.31 -5.51 -4.28
N GLN A 47 -1.05 -6.07 -5.25
CA GLN A 47 -1.96 -7.19 -4.99
C GLN A 47 -1.28 -8.57 -4.86
N PHE A 48 0.03 -8.68 -5.11
CA PHE A 48 0.75 -9.97 -5.03
C PHE A 48 0.84 -10.53 -3.59
N LEU A 49 0.82 -9.67 -2.56
CA LEU A 49 0.87 -10.10 -1.14
C LEU A 49 -0.48 -10.59 -0.61
N ARG A 50 -1.55 -10.44 -1.38
CA ARG A 50 -2.92 -10.75 -0.96
C ARG A 50 -3.05 -12.17 -0.40
N ARG A 51 -2.56 -13.17 -1.13
CA ARG A 51 -2.63 -14.59 -0.74
C ARG A 51 -1.85 -14.89 0.54
N TYR A 52 -0.68 -14.25 0.72
CA TYR A 52 0.12 -14.39 1.93
C TYR A 52 -0.65 -13.82 3.12
N PHE A 53 -1.18 -12.60 3.01
CA PHE A 53 -1.97 -11.99 4.08
C PHE A 53 -3.24 -12.79 4.41
N GLU A 54 -3.93 -13.35 3.42
CA GLU A 54 -5.09 -14.23 3.63
C GLU A 54 -4.76 -15.50 4.42
N THR A 55 -3.57 -16.05 4.21
CA THR A 55 -3.07 -17.22 4.96
C THR A 55 -2.86 -16.86 6.43
N TYR A 56 -2.10 -15.80 6.71
CA TYR A 56 -1.86 -15.35 8.08
C TYR A 56 -3.15 -14.92 8.79
N ASN A 57 -4.05 -14.25 8.07
CA ASN A 57 -5.37 -13.90 8.57
C ASN A 57 -6.21 -15.13 8.94
N SER A 58 -6.13 -16.21 8.16
CA SER A 58 -6.82 -17.45 8.48
C SER A 58 -6.25 -18.16 9.71
N VAL A 59 -4.94 -18.02 9.98
CA VAL A 59 -4.34 -18.49 11.24
C VAL A 59 -4.84 -17.66 12.42
N LEU A 60 -4.78 -16.32 12.31
CA LEU A 60 -5.22 -15.41 13.37
C LEU A 60 -6.69 -15.63 13.75
N LEU A 61 -7.60 -15.70 12.78
CA LEU A 61 -9.02 -15.88 13.04
C LEU A 61 -9.33 -17.24 13.69
N ARG A 62 -8.59 -18.29 13.32
CA ARG A 62 -8.70 -19.61 13.98
C ARG A 62 -8.22 -19.55 15.43
N ALA A 63 -7.07 -18.92 15.68
CA ALA A 63 -6.52 -18.77 17.01
C ALA A 63 -7.47 -18.01 17.95
N LEU A 64 -8.10 -16.95 17.44
CA LEU A 64 -9.07 -16.14 18.19
C LEU A 64 -10.50 -16.68 18.16
N ARG A 65 -10.75 -17.81 17.49
CA ARG A 65 -12.09 -18.40 17.29
C ARG A 65 -13.13 -17.41 16.72
N VAL A 66 -12.68 -16.49 15.86
CA VAL A 66 -13.54 -15.47 15.26
C VAL A 66 -14.12 -15.98 13.94
N ARG A 67 -15.46 -15.94 13.82
CA ARG A 67 -16.18 -16.32 12.60
C ARG A 67 -15.88 -15.34 11.46
N LYS A 68 -15.46 -15.87 10.29
CA LYS A 68 -15.30 -15.10 9.05
C LYS A 68 -16.63 -14.45 8.64
N GLY A 69 -16.56 -13.24 8.09
CA GLY A 69 -17.73 -12.46 7.64
C GLY A 69 -18.31 -11.51 8.68
N THR A 70 -17.87 -11.60 9.94
CA THR A 70 -18.24 -10.64 10.99
C THR A 70 -17.45 -9.33 10.86
N MET A 71 -17.97 -8.23 11.43
CA MET A 71 -17.21 -6.96 11.50
C MET A 71 -15.89 -7.11 12.25
N VAL A 72 -15.88 -7.87 13.34
CA VAL A 72 -14.66 -8.21 14.09
C VAL A 72 -13.63 -8.88 13.17
N SER A 73 -14.06 -9.90 12.40
CA SER A 73 -13.16 -10.58 11.46
C SER A 73 -12.63 -9.63 10.37
N ARG A 74 -13.43 -8.67 9.90
CA ARG A 74 -13.02 -7.70 8.88
C ARG A 74 -11.90 -6.79 9.40
N TYR A 75 -12.04 -6.25 10.60
CA TYR A 75 -11.05 -5.34 11.17
C TYR A 75 -9.82 -6.07 11.68
N LEU A 76 -9.94 -7.26 12.28
CA LEU A 76 -8.77 -8.08 12.64
C LEU A 76 -7.89 -8.36 11.42
N GLN A 77 -8.49 -8.77 10.31
CA GLN A 77 -7.76 -9.04 9.08
C GLN A 77 -7.12 -7.79 8.47
N LEU A 78 -7.79 -6.65 8.58
CA LEU A 78 -7.27 -5.36 8.13
C LEU A 78 -6.02 -4.98 8.92
N TYR A 79 -6.11 -4.93 10.25
CA TYR A 79 -5.00 -4.53 11.11
C TYR A 79 -3.85 -5.54 11.03
N ASN A 80 -4.15 -6.83 11.01
CA ASN A 80 -3.13 -7.87 10.87
C ASN A 80 -2.38 -7.81 9.54
N GLY A 81 -3.07 -7.54 8.42
CA GLY A 81 -2.41 -7.36 7.12
C GLY A 81 -1.39 -6.22 7.12
N PHE A 82 -1.72 -5.10 7.75
CA PHE A 82 -0.80 -3.97 7.90
C PHE A 82 0.30 -4.22 8.93
N LEU A 83 0.01 -4.93 10.02
CA LEU A 83 1.02 -5.35 10.98
C LEU A 83 2.07 -6.25 10.34
N ILE A 84 1.64 -7.27 9.58
CA ILE A 84 2.57 -8.15 8.85
C ILE A 84 3.37 -7.36 7.83
N SER A 85 2.74 -6.41 7.12
CA SER A 85 3.46 -5.51 6.21
C SER A 85 4.54 -4.71 6.96
N ALA A 86 4.21 -4.14 8.11
CA ALA A 86 5.16 -3.40 8.95
C ALA A 86 6.33 -4.28 9.39
N LEU A 87 6.06 -5.52 9.80
CA LEU A 87 7.09 -6.48 10.22
C LEU A 87 8.00 -6.89 9.06
N ILE A 88 7.45 -7.17 7.87
CA ILE A 88 8.25 -7.49 6.68
C ILE A 88 9.20 -6.34 6.34
N HIS A 89 8.70 -5.10 6.37
CA HIS A 89 9.53 -3.93 6.10
C HIS A 89 10.60 -3.72 7.19
N HIS A 90 10.25 -3.91 8.46
CA HIS A 90 11.19 -3.84 9.56
C HIS A 90 12.29 -4.89 9.47
N ILE A 91 11.94 -6.16 9.20
CA ILE A 91 12.93 -7.24 9.00
C ILE A 91 13.82 -6.94 7.79
N GLY A 92 13.23 -6.46 6.69
CA GLY A 92 14.00 -6.00 5.53
C GLY A 92 15.01 -4.91 5.90
N SER A 93 14.65 -4.01 6.81
CA SER A 93 15.53 -2.95 7.31
C SER A 93 16.71 -3.44 8.16
N LEU A 94 16.75 -4.72 8.56
CA LEU A 94 17.92 -5.31 9.23
C LEU A 94 19.05 -5.67 8.26
N ASN A 95 18.78 -5.66 6.95
CA ASN A 95 19.75 -6.03 5.90
C ASN A 95 20.47 -4.81 5.27
N ILE A 96 20.41 -3.67 5.94
CA ILE A 96 20.89 -2.36 5.48
C ILE A 96 21.57 -1.63 6.64
N ALA A 97 22.22 -0.50 6.37
CA ALA A 97 22.77 0.35 7.42
C ALA A 97 21.69 0.81 8.40
N TYR A 98 22.00 0.69 9.70
CA TYR A 98 21.08 1.07 10.75
C TYR A 98 20.73 2.57 10.67
N THR A 99 19.44 2.87 10.85
CA THR A 99 18.95 4.22 11.06
C THR A 99 17.86 4.23 12.12
N PRO A 100 17.83 5.23 13.04
CA PRO A 100 16.74 5.37 14.00
C PRO A 100 15.38 5.61 13.32
N SER A 101 15.37 5.94 12.03
CA SER A 101 14.17 6.14 11.22
C SER A 101 13.47 4.87 10.77
N VAL A 102 14.04 3.68 11.04
CA VAL A 102 13.37 2.38 10.80
C VAL A 102 11.98 2.34 11.42
N LYS A 103 11.81 2.92 12.63
CA LYS A 103 10.52 2.99 13.33
C LYS A 103 9.41 3.65 12.51
N TYR A 104 9.76 4.57 11.60
CA TYR A 104 8.78 5.29 10.79
C TYR A 104 8.11 4.42 9.73
N GLN A 105 8.71 3.29 9.35
CA GLN A 105 8.01 2.30 8.52
C GLN A 105 6.81 1.72 9.28
N PHE A 106 7.00 1.36 10.55
CA PHE A 106 5.92 0.84 11.38
C PHE A 106 4.80 1.87 11.54
N VAL A 107 5.16 3.14 11.81
CA VAL A 107 4.20 4.26 11.88
C VAL A 107 3.44 4.42 10.56
N PHE A 108 4.14 4.37 9.43
CA PHE A 108 3.50 4.44 8.11
C PHE A 108 2.47 3.34 7.92
N PHE A 109 2.84 2.07 8.10
CA PHE A 109 1.92 0.95 7.87
C PHE A 109 0.76 0.90 8.85
N MET A 110 0.99 1.15 10.15
CA MET A 110 -0.08 1.10 11.16
C MET A 110 -1.03 2.29 11.14
N SER A 111 -0.63 3.42 10.53
CA SER A 111 -1.56 4.55 10.31
C SER A 111 -2.62 4.26 9.23
N GLN A 112 -2.35 3.37 8.28
CA GLN A 112 -3.28 3.02 7.20
C GLN A 112 -4.58 2.35 7.67
N PRO A 113 -4.56 1.28 8.50
CA PRO A 113 -5.80 0.64 8.98
C PRO A 113 -6.62 1.58 9.89
N ILE A 114 -5.97 2.51 10.59
CA ILE A 114 -6.63 3.55 11.38
C ILE A 114 -7.39 4.50 10.44
N ALA A 115 -6.73 5.03 9.41
CA ALA A 115 -7.38 5.89 8.42
C ALA A 115 -8.55 5.19 7.70
N ILE A 116 -8.40 3.91 7.36
CA ILE A 116 -9.47 3.09 6.77
C ILE A 116 -10.64 2.93 7.75
N THR A 117 -10.39 2.80 9.05
CA THR A 117 -11.45 2.67 10.06
C THR A 117 -12.24 3.97 10.19
N ILE A 118 -11.55 5.12 10.20
CA ILE A 118 -12.18 6.45 10.21
C ILE A 118 -13.01 6.66 8.94
N GLU A 119 -12.45 6.33 7.78
CA GLU A 119 -13.12 6.41 6.48
C GLU A 119 -14.38 5.53 6.44
N ASP A 120 -14.28 4.27 6.87
CA ASP A 120 -15.42 3.35 6.91
C ASP A 120 -16.54 3.89 7.82
N PHE A 121 -16.20 4.50 8.96
CA PHE A 121 -17.16 5.11 9.87
C PHE A 121 -17.83 6.35 9.25
N ALA A 122 -17.05 7.24 8.62
CA ALA A 122 -17.60 8.40 7.91
C ALA A 122 -18.54 7.99 6.76
N ILE A 123 -18.16 6.97 5.98
CA ILE A 123 -19.01 6.40 4.92
C ILE A 123 -20.28 5.79 5.51
N TYR A 124 -20.19 5.08 6.65
CA TYR A 124 -21.35 4.52 7.34
C TYR A 124 -22.34 5.62 7.76
N LEU A 125 -21.86 6.69 8.40
CA LEU A 125 -22.68 7.82 8.82
C LEU A 125 -23.31 8.53 7.61
N GLY A 126 -22.53 8.78 6.55
CA GLY A 126 -23.04 9.38 5.32
C GLY A 126 -24.17 8.56 4.69
N LYS A 127 -24.00 7.23 4.61
CA LYS A 127 -25.05 6.33 4.11
C LYS A 127 -26.30 6.36 5.00
N LYS A 128 -26.13 6.39 6.33
CA LYS A 128 -27.24 6.52 7.28
C LYS A 128 -27.99 7.85 7.13
N ALA A 129 -27.27 8.91 6.74
CA ALA A 129 -27.84 10.22 6.42
C ALA A 129 -28.40 10.33 4.99
N GLY A 130 -28.46 9.22 4.22
CA GLY A 130 -29.03 9.22 2.87
C GLY A 130 -28.08 9.70 1.77
N VAL A 131 -26.80 9.94 2.06
CA VAL A 131 -25.80 10.31 1.07
C VAL A 131 -25.57 9.14 0.11
N LYS A 132 -25.86 9.37 -1.18
CA LYS A 132 -25.59 8.42 -2.26
C LYS A 132 -24.23 8.70 -2.89
N GLU A 133 -23.62 7.64 -3.41
CA GLU A 133 -22.40 7.78 -4.19
C GLU A 133 -22.65 8.65 -5.43
N SER A 134 -21.79 9.64 -5.64
CA SER A 134 -21.82 10.56 -6.77
C SER A 134 -20.39 10.98 -7.13
N TRP A 135 -20.24 11.74 -8.22
CA TRP A 135 -18.94 12.30 -8.58
C TRP A 135 -18.38 13.20 -7.47
N LYS A 136 -19.24 13.92 -6.73
CA LYS A 136 -18.83 14.78 -5.60
C LYS A 136 -18.27 13.97 -4.45
N THR A 137 -18.92 12.87 -4.06
CA THR A 137 -18.42 12.00 -2.99
C THR A 137 -17.13 11.29 -3.40
N ARG A 138 -16.97 10.95 -4.69
CA ARG A 138 -15.71 10.41 -5.21
C ARG A 138 -14.59 11.46 -5.21
N ALA A 139 -14.86 12.70 -5.61
CA ALA A 139 -13.90 13.79 -5.55
C ALA A 139 -13.43 14.03 -4.11
N LEU A 140 -14.36 14.11 -3.16
CA LEU A 140 -14.04 14.19 -1.73
C LEU A 140 -13.18 12.99 -1.27
N GLY A 141 -13.53 11.79 -1.70
CA GLY A 141 -12.76 10.57 -1.42
C GLY A 141 -11.32 10.64 -1.96
N TYR A 142 -11.13 11.15 -3.18
CA TYR A 142 -9.78 11.39 -3.73
C TYR A 142 -9.00 12.42 -2.93
N THR A 143 -9.62 13.52 -2.52
CA THR A 143 -8.99 14.52 -1.65
C THR A 143 -8.57 13.91 -0.32
N TRP A 144 -9.45 13.12 0.31
CA TRP A 144 -9.16 12.39 1.55
C TRP A 144 -8.00 11.42 1.39
N VAL A 145 -8.03 10.56 0.35
CA VAL A 145 -6.95 9.61 0.06
C VAL A 145 -5.63 10.33 -0.17
N GLY A 146 -5.64 11.39 -0.98
CA GLY A 146 -4.47 12.21 -1.26
C GLY A 146 -3.88 12.83 0.00
N ALA A 147 -4.72 13.42 0.86
CA ALA A 147 -4.30 14.01 2.12
C ALA A 147 -3.71 12.97 3.09
N VAL A 148 -4.39 11.83 3.30
CA VAL A 148 -3.92 10.76 4.20
C VAL A 148 -2.62 10.15 3.70
N LEU A 149 -2.54 9.81 2.40
CA LEU A 149 -1.32 9.25 1.85
C LEU A 149 -0.17 10.26 1.91
N SER A 150 -0.40 11.53 1.60
CA SER A 150 0.65 12.56 1.68
C SER A 150 1.17 12.72 3.11
N PHE A 151 0.25 12.79 4.08
CA PHE A 151 0.60 12.90 5.49
C PHE A 151 1.35 11.67 6.00
N THR A 152 0.91 10.47 5.64
CA THR A 152 1.53 9.23 6.14
C THR A 152 2.83 8.91 5.41
N LEU A 153 2.92 9.17 4.10
CA LEU A 153 4.13 8.95 3.29
C LEU A 153 5.32 9.76 3.79
N ARG A 154 5.14 10.88 4.49
CA ARG A 154 6.26 11.63 5.09
C ARG A 154 7.12 10.75 6.02
N TYR A 155 6.50 9.78 6.70
CA TYR A 155 7.21 8.85 7.59
C TYR A 155 8.07 7.87 6.78
N ALA A 156 7.51 7.31 5.71
CA ALA A 156 8.26 6.45 4.79
C ALA A 156 9.37 7.25 4.08
N ALA A 157 9.08 8.46 3.61
CA ALA A 157 10.03 9.34 2.97
C ALA A 157 11.21 9.68 3.88
N LYS A 158 10.96 10.03 5.16
CA LYS A 158 12.04 10.25 6.13
C LYS A 158 12.97 9.04 6.25
N PHE A 159 12.40 7.83 6.33
CA PHE A 159 13.21 6.62 6.33
C PHE A 159 14.07 6.49 5.07
N PHE A 160 13.50 6.69 3.88
CA PHE A 160 14.25 6.63 2.62
C PHE A 160 15.37 7.69 2.53
N PHE A 161 15.10 8.93 2.94
CA PHE A 161 16.08 10.01 2.93
C PHE A 161 17.23 9.76 3.91
N ASP A 162 16.92 9.36 5.15
CA ASP A 162 17.95 9.07 6.16
C ASP A 162 18.82 7.86 5.78
N MET A 163 18.28 6.96 4.96
CA MET A 163 19.02 5.84 4.38
C MET A 163 19.85 6.21 3.15
N ASN A 164 19.81 7.47 2.71
CA ASN A 164 20.42 7.92 1.46
C ASN A 164 19.88 7.18 0.21
N LEU A 165 18.71 6.53 0.32
CA LEU A 165 18.06 5.84 -0.79
C LEU A 165 17.48 6.89 -1.75
N GLY A 166 18.13 7.04 -2.90
CA GLY A 166 17.79 8.05 -3.91
C GLY A 166 18.79 9.20 -4.02
N ALA A 167 19.79 9.27 -3.14
CA ALA A 167 20.86 10.27 -3.21
C ALA A 167 21.97 9.90 -4.21
N VAL A 168 22.11 8.62 -4.54
CA VAL A 168 23.00 8.16 -5.62
C VAL A 168 22.32 8.51 -6.95
N ARG A 169 22.65 9.70 -7.48
CA ARG A 169 22.24 10.07 -8.83
C ARG A 169 23.00 9.19 -9.82
N ASN A 170 22.27 8.65 -10.81
CA ASN A 170 22.93 8.02 -11.95
C ASN A 170 23.91 9.04 -12.58
N PRO A 171 25.13 8.64 -13.00
CA PRO A 171 26.11 9.58 -13.55
C PRO A 171 25.58 10.44 -14.70
N ILE A 172 24.66 9.91 -15.49
CA ILE A 172 23.98 10.64 -16.58
C ILE A 172 23.06 11.72 -15.98
N VAL A 173 22.25 11.37 -14.99
CA VAL A 173 21.33 12.32 -14.32
C VAL A 173 22.11 13.38 -13.52
N ALA A 174 23.25 13.02 -12.93
CA ALA A 174 24.14 13.98 -12.29
C ALA A 174 24.75 14.97 -13.31
N LYS A 175 25.18 14.47 -14.48
CA LYS A 175 25.79 15.29 -15.55
C LYS A 175 24.80 16.24 -16.22
N PHE A 176 23.55 15.83 -16.41
CA PHE A 176 22.50 16.59 -17.09
C PHE A 176 21.43 17.18 -16.16
N GLY A 177 21.57 16.99 -14.85
CA GLY A 177 20.64 17.49 -13.85
C GLY A 177 20.64 19.01 -13.81
N ILE A 178 19.48 19.61 -14.10
CA ILE A 178 19.31 21.07 -14.18
C ILE A 178 19.15 21.67 -12.77
N MET A 179 18.75 20.87 -11.78
CA MET A 179 18.44 21.31 -10.41
C MET A 179 19.62 22.05 -9.75
N ASP A 180 20.85 21.54 -9.91
CA ASP A 180 22.03 22.17 -9.30
C ASP A 180 22.52 23.40 -10.09
N ARG A 181 22.06 23.59 -11.33
CA ARG A 181 22.39 24.76 -12.18
C ARG A 181 21.41 25.92 -12.00
N VAL A 182 20.20 25.64 -11.52
CA VAL A 182 19.14 26.63 -11.34
C VAL A 182 19.05 27.13 -9.90
N PHE A 183 19.42 26.30 -8.93
CA PHE A 183 19.34 26.62 -7.50
C PHE A 183 20.70 26.63 -6.79
N GLY A 184 21.79 26.60 -7.55
CA GLY A 184 23.16 26.75 -7.06
C GLY A 184 23.61 28.21 -7.06
#